data_AF-A0A353IR89-F1
#
_entry.id   AF-A0A353IR89-F1
#
_cell.length_a   1.000
_cell.length_b   1.000
_cell.length_c   1.000
_cell.angle_alpha   90.00
_cell.angle_beta   90.00
_cell.angle_gamma   90.00
#
_symmetry.space_group_name_H-M   'P 1'
#
loop_
_entity.id
_entity.type
_entity.pdbx_description
1 polymer ?
#
loop_
_entity_poly.entity_id
_entity_poly.type
_entity_poly.pdbx_seq_one_letter_code
_entity_poly.pdbx_strand_id
1 'polypeptide(L)'
;MTALMSEAGARADEEAKQALFNKLAARFGNRFSRSEALRAQHANTLTWHKVQAPDAVLFAETTEEVSEAVAACAAARVPVIPFGAGSSLEGHLNAPYGGLSLDLSRMNGIVSVHDSDLDCVVEAGVTRKQL
;
A
#
# COMPACT_ATOMS: atom_id res chain seq x y z
N MET A 1 22.93 23.18 -1.98
CA MET A 1 22.50 21.92 -1.37
C MET A 1 21.43 21.29 -2.27
N THR A 2 21.81 20.98 -3.51
CA THR A 2 20.86 20.72 -4.62
C THR A 2 21.33 19.57 -5.51
N ALA A 3 22.16 18.68 -4.99
CA ALA A 3 22.76 17.61 -5.78
C ALA A 3 22.90 16.33 -4.94
N LEU A 4 21.77 15.74 -4.54
CA LEU A 4 21.72 14.38 -3.97
C LEU A 4 20.44 13.62 -4.39
N MET A 5 19.81 13.97 -5.52
CA MET A 5 18.61 13.27 -6.03
C MET A 5 18.71 12.88 -7.51
N SER A 6 19.88 12.43 -7.99
CA SER A 6 20.06 12.10 -9.43
C SER A 6 20.35 10.64 -9.76
N GLU A 7 20.04 9.67 -8.91
CA GLU A 7 20.11 8.23 -9.29
C GLU A 7 18.90 7.40 -8.83
N ALA A 8 17.73 8.01 -8.66
CA ALA A 8 16.47 7.25 -8.71
C ALA A 8 15.98 7.30 -10.17
N GLY A 9 15.97 6.17 -10.86
CA GLY A 9 15.49 6.09 -12.24
C GLY A 9 14.14 6.79 -12.43
N ALA A 10 13.93 7.41 -13.61
CA ALA A 10 12.72 8.16 -13.89
C ALA A 10 11.47 7.34 -13.57
N ARG A 11 10.57 7.91 -12.75
CA ARG A 11 9.29 7.31 -12.35
C ARG A 11 8.37 7.14 -13.56
N ALA A 12 7.34 6.31 -13.40
CA ALA A 12 6.29 6.14 -14.39
C ALA A 12 5.77 7.49 -14.90
N ASP A 13 5.58 7.63 -16.20
CA ASP A 13 4.72 8.67 -16.74
C ASP A 13 3.24 8.34 -16.47
N GLU A 14 2.36 9.31 -16.74
CA GLU A 14 0.93 9.15 -16.49
C GLU A 14 0.31 8.03 -17.35
N GLU A 15 0.80 7.80 -18.57
CA GLU A 15 0.25 6.76 -19.46
C GLU A 15 0.55 5.35 -18.91
N ALA A 16 1.81 5.08 -18.55
CA ALA A 16 2.23 3.82 -17.95
C ALA A 16 1.51 3.56 -16.63
N LYS A 17 1.32 4.60 -15.81
CA LYS A 17 0.58 4.51 -14.55
C LYS A 17 -0.90 4.18 -14.77
N GLN A 18 -1.57 4.83 -15.73
CA GLN A 18 -2.97 4.50 -16.05
C GLN A 18 -3.11 3.09 -16.63
N ALA A 19 -2.18 2.66 -17.47
CA ALA A 19 -2.15 1.30 -18.00
C ALA A 19 -2.01 0.25 -16.89
N LEU A 20 -1.13 0.48 -15.90
CA LEU A 20 -1.03 -0.37 -14.70
C LEU A 20 -2.34 -0.39 -13.93
N PHE A 21 -2.93 0.76 -13.61
CA PHE A 21 -4.14 0.83 -12.80
C PHE A 21 -5.34 0.20 -13.50
N ASN A 22 -5.44 0.27 -14.82
CA ASN A 22 -6.46 -0.46 -15.56
C ASN A 22 -6.26 -1.98 -15.47
N LYS A 23 -5.01 -2.47 -15.52
CA LYS A 23 -4.71 -3.91 -15.31
C LYS A 23 -5.08 -4.36 -13.90
N LEU A 24 -4.69 -3.60 -12.88
CA LEU A 24 -5.02 -3.91 -11.48
C LEU A 24 -6.54 -3.85 -11.24
N ALA A 25 -7.24 -2.86 -11.80
CA ALA A 25 -8.69 -2.78 -11.72
C ALA A 25 -9.38 -4.00 -12.37
N ALA A 26 -8.91 -4.44 -13.53
CA ALA A 26 -9.43 -5.63 -14.20
C ALA A 26 -9.16 -6.92 -13.39
N ARG A 27 -8.00 -7.00 -12.72
CA ARG A 27 -7.57 -8.18 -11.94
C ARG A 27 -8.25 -8.30 -10.58
N PHE A 28 -8.46 -7.18 -9.89
CA PHE A 28 -8.91 -7.14 -8.48
C PHE A 28 -10.34 -6.63 -8.32
N GLY A 29 -10.97 -6.12 -9.38
CA GLY A 29 -12.37 -5.69 -9.37
C GLY A 29 -12.66 -4.65 -8.30
N ASN A 30 -13.64 -4.94 -7.43
CA ASN A 30 -14.06 -4.03 -6.35
C ASN A 30 -13.02 -3.82 -5.23
N ARG A 31 -11.94 -4.61 -5.21
CA ARG A 31 -10.83 -4.45 -4.26
C ARG A 31 -9.81 -3.43 -4.71
N PHE A 32 -9.90 -2.95 -5.95
CA PHE A 32 -9.11 -1.83 -6.45
C PHE A 32 -10.00 -0.57 -6.55
N SER A 33 -9.57 0.53 -5.94
CA SER A 33 -10.34 1.78 -5.92
C SER A 33 -9.48 2.99 -6.30
N ARG A 34 -10.11 3.91 -7.01
CA ARG A 34 -9.59 5.26 -7.31
C ARG A 34 -10.45 6.37 -6.67
N SER A 35 -11.37 6.00 -5.77
CA SER A 35 -12.27 6.96 -5.15
C SER A 35 -11.51 7.96 -4.28
N GLU A 36 -11.91 9.22 -4.34
CA GLU A 36 -11.30 10.28 -3.53
C GLU A 36 -11.37 9.97 -2.05
N ALA A 37 -12.53 9.47 -1.57
CA ALA A 37 -12.73 9.12 -0.17
C ALA A 37 -11.74 8.06 0.33
N LEU A 38 -11.52 6.98 -0.43
CA LEU A 38 -10.57 5.93 -0.03
C LEU A 38 -9.13 6.44 -0.10
N ARG A 39 -8.78 7.18 -1.15
CA ARG A 39 -7.44 7.78 -1.26
C ARG A 39 -7.14 8.74 -0.11
N ALA A 40 -8.12 9.55 0.31
CA ALA A 40 -7.98 10.46 1.45
C ALA A 40 -7.81 9.70 2.77
N GLN A 41 -8.59 8.65 3.00
CA GLN A 41 -8.44 7.78 4.18
C GLN A 41 -7.04 7.16 4.25
N HIS A 42 -6.47 6.78 3.11
CA HIS A 42 -5.15 6.15 3.00
C HIS A 42 -3.98 7.14 3.02
N ALA A 43 -4.26 8.43 3.21
CA ALA A 43 -3.27 9.48 3.36
C ALA A 43 -3.41 10.20 4.71
N ASN A 44 -4.24 9.66 5.61
CA ASN A 44 -4.50 10.29 6.90
C ASN A 44 -3.23 10.29 7.75
N THR A 45 -2.74 11.47 8.09
CA THR A 45 -1.53 11.67 8.88
C THR A 45 -1.69 12.88 9.79
N LEU A 46 -0.99 12.88 10.93
CA LEU A 46 -0.99 13.98 11.91
C LEU A 46 0.28 14.84 11.82
N THR A 47 1.04 14.75 10.73
CA THR A 47 2.22 15.58 10.52
C THR A 47 1.86 17.01 10.08
N TRP A 48 2.82 17.92 10.15
CA TRP A 48 2.72 19.29 9.62
C TRP A 48 2.90 19.36 8.10
N HIS A 49 3.24 18.24 7.45
CA HIS A 49 3.38 18.19 6.00
C HIS A 49 2.01 18.21 5.31
N LYS A 50 1.99 18.75 4.09
CA LYS A 50 0.80 18.66 3.24
C LYS A 50 0.45 17.19 3.02
N VAL A 51 -0.81 16.83 3.24
CA VAL A 51 -1.36 15.51 2.90
C VAL A 51 -1.30 15.31 1.39
N GLN A 52 -0.63 14.25 0.95
CA GLN A 52 -0.48 13.83 -0.44
C GLN A 52 -1.04 12.42 -0.55
N ALA A 53 -2.18 12.29 -1.22
CA ALA A 53 -2.88 11.01 -1.33
C ALA A 53 -2.26 10.10 -2.40
N PRO A 54 -2.32 8.77 -2.23
CA PRO A 54 -2.02 7.83 -3.30
C PRO A 54 -2.96 8.05 -4.49
N ASP A 55 -2.62 7.52 -5.66
CA ASP A 55 -3.46 7.57 -6.84
C ASP A 55 -4.56 6.49 -6.84
N ALA A 56 -4.28 5.36 -6.19
CA ALA A 56 -5.20 4.24 -6.06
C ALA A 56 -4.98 3.46 -4.75
N VAL A 57 -5.98 2.67 -4.36
CA VAL A 57 -5.96 1.76 -3.22
C VAL A 57 -6.26 0.34 -3.70
N LEU A 58 -5.48 -0.65 -3.25
CA LEU A 58 -5.74 -2.07 -3.47
C LEU A 58 -5.84 -2.79 -2.13
N PHE A 59 -6.96 -3.48 -1.88
CA PHE A 59 -7.13 -4.39 -0.74
C PHE A 59 -6.66 -5.80 -1.12
N ALA A 60 -5.46 -6.18 -0.71
CA ALA A 60 -4.92 -7.51 -0.92
C ALA A 60 -5.47 -8.50 0.12
N GLU A 61 -5.65 -9.76 -0.29
CA GLU A 61 -6.19 -10.82 0.56
C GLU A 61 -5.22 -12.01 0.69
N THR A 62 -4.16 -12.08 -0.12
CA THR A 62 -3.11 -13.12 0.00
C THR A 62 -1.71 -12.58 -0.30
N THR A 63 -0.69 -13.33 0.12
CA THR A 63 0.73 -13.04 -0.17
C THR A 63 1.03 -13.04 -1.67
N GLU A 64 0.38 -13.90 -2.44
CA GLU A 64 0.53 -13.97 -3.90
C GLU A 64 0.02 -12.70 -4.56
N GLU A 65 -1.10 -12.14 -4.07
CA GLU A 65 -1.65 -10.89 -4.59
C GLU A 65 -0.75 -9.69 -4.25
N VAL A 66 -0.19 -9.66 -3.04
CA VAL A 66 0.83 -8.68 -2.64
C VAL A 66 2.02 -8.74 -3.60
N SER A 67 2.55 -9.94 -3.84
CA SER A 67 3.68 -10.17 -4.74
C SER A 67 3.36 -9.73 -6.18
N GLU A 68 2.19 -10.11 -6.70
CA GLU A 68 1.69 -9.73 -8.03
C GLU A 68 1.61 -8.20 -8.17
N ALA A 69 0.99 -7.52 -7.20
CA ALA A 69 0.82 -6.07 -7.22
C ALA A 69 2.16 -5.32 -7.13
N VAL A 70 3.05 -5.75 -6.23
CA VAL A 70 4.38 -5.14 -6.05
C VAL A 70 5.24 -5.34 -7.30
N ALA A 71 5.24 -6.54 -7.89
CA ALA A 71 5.97 -6.80 -9.13
C ALA A 71 5.45 -5.96 -10.30
N ALA A 72 4.13 -5.82 -10.44
CA ALA A 72 3.53 -4.98 -11.48
C ALA A 72 3.86 -3.49 -11.28
N CYS A 73 3.81 -3.00 -10.04
CA CYS A 73 4.19 -1.63 -9.71
C CYS A 73 5.69 -1.37 -9.96
N ALA A 74 6.56 -2.32 -9.60
CA ALA A 74 8.00 -2.22 -9.85
C ALA A 74 8.32 -2.18 -11.35
N ALA A 75 7.69 -3.05 -12.15
CA ALA A 75 7.85 -3.07 -13.60
C ALA A 75 7.41 -1.74 -14.25
N ALA A 76 6.35 -1.13 -13.73
CA ALA A 76 5.84 0.16 -14.20
C ALA A 76 6.53 1.37 -13.53
N ARG A 77 7.42 1.17 -12.54
CA ARG A 77 8.03 2.22 -11.71
C ARG A 77 7.01 3.11 -10.98
N VAL A 78 5.94 2.50 -10.48
CA VAL A 78 4.91 3.13 -9.66
C VAL A 78 5.22 2.88 -8.17
N PRO A 79 5.25 3.91 -7.31
CA PRO A 79 5.48 3.73 -5.87
C PRO A 79 4.40 2.88 -5.20
N VAL A 80 4.78 2.11 -4.19
CA VAL A 80 3.86 1.35 -3.33
C VAL A 80 3.96 1.87 -1.91
N ILE A 81 2.80 2.15 -1.30
CA ILE A 81 2.67 2.59 0.08
C ILE A 81 1.93 1.49 0.86
N PRO A 82 2.62 0.68 1.67
CA PRO A 82 1.95 -0.34 2.46
C PRO A 82 1.05 0.31 3.52
N PHE A 83 -0.15 -0.23 3.68
CA PHE A 83 -1.16 0.29 4.61
C PHE A 83 -1.69 -0.85 5.49
N GLY A 84 -1.59 -0.67 6.81
CA GLY A 84 -2.14 -1.56 7.84
C GLY A 84 -3.38 -0.95 8.50
N ALA A 85 -3.26 -0.61 9.80
CA ALA A 85 -4.36 0.01 10.55
C ALA A 85 -4.51 1.53 10.35
N GLY A 86 -3.63 2.17 9.56
CA GLY A 86 -3.67 3.61 9.32
C GLY A 86 -3.28 4.50 10.51
N SER A 87 -2.69 3.93 11.58
CA SER A 87 -2.45 4.64 12.86
C SER A 87 -1.13 5.43 12.93
N SER A 88 -0.34 5.46 11.84
CA SER A 88 0.95 6.14 11.84
C SER A 88 0.83 7.66 12.01
N LEU A 89 1.63 8.23 12.90
CA LEU A 89 1.67 9.68 13.16
C LEU A 89 2.83 10.41 12.46
N GLU A 90 3.76 9.66 11.86
CA GLU A 90 5.05 10.19 11.36
C GLU A 90 5.09 10.36 9.84
N GLY A 91 3.94 10.32 9.17
CA GLY A 91 3.85 10.57 7.72
C GLY A 91 4.17 9.37 6.83
N HIS A 92 4.30 8.15 7.37
CA HIS A 92 4.57 6.92 6.59
C HIS A 92 3.56 6.64 5.47
N LEU A 93 2.34 7.13 5.59
CA LEU A 93 1.27 6.91 4.61
C LEU A 93 1.20 8.01 3.54
N ASN A 94 2.02 9.06 3.69
CA ASN A 94 2.03 10.18 2.75
C ASN A 94 2.65 9.73 1.42
N ALA A 95 2.00 10.08 0.31
CA ALA A 95 2.38 9.65 -1.04
C ALA A 95 2.84 10.84 -1.90
N PRO A 96 4.03 11.42 -1.65
CA PRO A 96 4.51 12.60 -2.38
C PRO A 96 4.65 12.42 -3.89
N TYR A 97 4.66 11.18 -4.35
CA TYR A 97 4.79 10.80 -5.76
C TYR A 97 3.57 10.03 -6.27
N GLY A 98 2.44 10.10 -5.55
CA GLY A 98 1.26 9.28 -5.83
C GLY A 98 1.58 7.79 -5.68
N GLY A 99 0.97 6.97 -6.54
CA GLY A 99 1.19 5.52 -6.57
C GLY A 99 0.07 4.70 -5.92
N LEU A 100 0.37 3.47 -5.56
CA LEU A 100 -0.59 2.49 -5.03
C LEU A 100 -0.47 2.39 -3.50
N SER A 101 -1.55 2.69 -2.79
CA SER A 101 -1.67 2.23 -1.41
C SER A 101 -2.09 0.76 -1.42
N LEU A 102 -1.24 -0.11 -0.86
CA LEU A 102 -1.47 -1.53 -0.75
C LEU A 102 -1.96 -1.85 0.66
N ASP A 103 -3.26 -2.04 0.79
CA ASP A 103 -3.95 -2.31 2.05
C ASP A 103 -3.93 -3.81 2.38
N LEU A 104 -3.39 -4.11 3.55
CA LEU A 104 -3.23 -5.47 4.08
C LEU A 104 -4.27 -5.81 5.15
N SER A 105 -5.23 -4.92 5.45
CA SER A 105 -6.21 -5.08 6.53
C SER A 105 -7.12 -6.30 6.37
N ARG A 106 -7.24 -6.84 5.15
CA ARG A 106 -8.00 -8.07 4.87
C ARG A 106 -7.16 -9.35 4.99
N MET A 107 -5.84 -9.24 5.12
CA MET A 107 -4.95 -10.34 5.48
C MET A 107 -4.86 -10.41 7.02
N ASN A 108 -5.95 -10.80 7.69
CA ASN A 108 -6.07 -10.75 9.15
C ASN A 108 -6.24 -12.14 9.81
N GLY A 109 -5.75 -13.20 9.19
CA GLY A 109 -5.75 -14.55 9.76
C GLY A 109 -4.73 -14.74 10.89
N ILE A 110 -5.12 -15.48 11.93
CA ILE A 110 -4.19 -16.12 12.88
C ILE A 110 -3.91 -17.52 12.32
N VAL A 111 -2.68 -17.74 11.82
CA VAL A 111 -2.30 -18.95 11.08
C VAL A 111 -1.97 -20.10 12.04
N SER A 112 -1.20 -19.82 13.09
CA SER A 112 -0.90 -20.79 14.15
C SER A 112 -0.55 -20.10 15.45
N VAL A 113 -0.75 -20.81 16.57
CA VAL A 113 -0.33 -20.40 17.91
C VAL A 113 0.48 -21.55 18.50
N HIS A 114 1.69 -21.28 18.95
CA HIS A 114 2.60 -22.28 19.50
C HIS A 114 2.78 -22.01 21.01
N ASP A 115 1.89 -22.58 21.83
CA ASP A 115 1.84 -22.33 23.28
C ASP A 115 3.15 -22.66 23.99
N SER A 116 3.82 -23.75 23.58
CA SER A 116 5.12 -24.16 24.14
C SER A 116 6.24 -23.16 23.88
N ASP A 117 6.14 -22.43 22.77
CA ASP A 117 7.20 -21.56 22.26
C ASP A 117 6.88 -20.07 22.51
N LEU A 118 5.67 -19.78 23.03
CA LEU A 118 5.15 -18.45 23.33
C LEU A 118 5.12 -17.51 22.11
N ASP A 119 4.81 -18.06 20.93
CA ASP A 119 4.68 -17.28 19.69
C ASP A 119 3.44 -17.65 18.87
N CYS A 120 3.24 -16.90 17.78
CA CYS A 120 2.19 -17.15 16.81
C CYS A 120 2.63 -16.73 15.41
N VAL A 121 2.03 -17.37 14.40
CA VAL A 121 2.13 -16.93 12.99
C VAL A 121 0.83 -16.24 12.64
N VAL A 122 0.92 -15.01 12.16
CA VAL A 122 -0.23 -14.17 11.81
C VAL A 122 -0.01 -13.53 10.45
N GLU A 123 -1.12 -13.20 9.79
CA GLU A 123 -1.08 -12.37 8.60
C GLU A 123 -0.87 -10.88 8.96
N ALA A 124 -0.38 -10.09 7.99
CA ALA A 124 0.11 -8.73 8.21
C ALA A 124 -0.96 -7.70 8.66
N GLY A 125 -2.24 -8.00 8.44
CA GLY A 125 -3.38 -7.17 8.81
C GLY A 125 -3.96 -7.45 10.20
N VAL A 126 -3.44 -8.44 10.95
CA VAL A 126 -3.90 -8.72 12.31
C VAL A 126 -3.65 -7.51 13.22
N THR A 127 -4.67 -7.13 13.99
CA THR A 127 -4.60 -5.96 14.88
C THR A 127 -4.40 -6.35 16.34
N ARG A 128 -3.89 -5.43 17.15
CA ARG A 128 -3.72 -5.62 18.60
C ARG A 128 -4.99 -6.05 19.35
N LYS A 129 -6.18 -5.67 18.87
CA LYS A 129 -7.46 -6.02 19.54
C LYS A 129 -7.98 -7.40 19.16
N GLN A 130 -7.42 -7.99 18.10
CA GLN A 130 -7.79 -9.31 17.62
C GLN A 130 -6.96 -10.41 18.31
N LEU A 131 -5.76 -10.06 18.77
CA LEU A 131 -4.91 -10.85 19.65
C LEU A 131 -5.30 -10.63 21.12
#